data_AF-W9AV45-F1
#
_entry.id   AF-W9AV45-F1
#
_cell.length_a   1.000
_cell.length_b   1.000
_cell.length_c   1.000
_cell.angle_alpha   90.00
_cell.angle_beta   90.00
_cell.angle_gamma   90.00
#
_symmetry.space_group_name_H-M   'P 1'
#
loop_
_entity.id
_entity.type
_entity.pdbx_description
1 polymer ?
#
loop_
_entity_poly.entity_id
_entity_poly.type
_entity_poly.pdbx_seq_one_letter_code
_entity_poly.pdbx_strand_id
1 'polypeptide(L)'
;MHELLQLNRDVQSTRAVRLLATQNLAIYATLMERHLLEGVVPETDLVVRLDRDLEDLDEIEQSGLTLIKTWASQGWLHRVVKGDRNVCYLTQDARRALDFVRGMRRNDTIATGGSINGIASRLKQVAVRVDNDPARIRAGIEAEIAALHRELEELDAGLRPEPDVTSMYDEARAIALQMERLITDIGLYGTMIEQATAALDDPIETNTEYRDRQRQMYADYQEAWESAGRDSHRAFLRMINDPEQRMAFEGDIAAVAGALPDLDPALRKVMAGFFELVGHQIDEVERIQQRCAQRVKRFTAFGTLEQSRGIARQLNEAIGAARALLKVSLTDSRLDIDVPLARHTISSVGALSFRINDLSAPKPAAIAEGDVDLSTFAALTTQVDAPAMSAMVNAALRDAPLSLPDAVSMLDTPYLGHVIVLWSWALKQPAAGGGNPDTGKTDTEPARVRFHSLDGRDREMEVPHLMFTEPIAGVAS
;
A
#
# COMPACT_ATOMS: atom_id res chain seq x y z
N MET A 1 -24.01 30.61 2.25
CA MET A 1 -23.97 31.10 0.85
C MET A 1 -22.55 31.22 0.31
N HIS A 2 -21.64 31.96 0.95
CA HIS A 2 -20.23 32.03 0.52
C HIS A 2 -19.51 30.67 0.56
N GLU A 3 -19.75 29.88 1.61
CA GLU A 3 -19.23 28.51 1.73
C GLU A 3 -19.72 27.57 0.61
N LEU A 4 -21.02 27.58 0.31
CA LEU A 4 -21.60 26.84 -0.82
C LEU A 4 -21.01 27.28 -2.17
N LEU A 5 -20.74 28.57 -2.33
CA LEU A 5 -20.12 29.10 -3.55
C LEU A 5 -18.65 28.67 -3.67
N GLN A 6 -17.93 28.56 -2.55
CA GLN A 6 -16.56 28.05 -2.52
C GLN A 6 -16.53 26.56 -2.83
N LEU A 7 -17.39 25.76 -2.19
CA LEU A 7 -17.56 24.34 -2.50
C LEU A 7 -17.87 24.11 -3.99
N ASN A 8 -18.76 24.92 -4.57
CA ASN A 8 -19.08 24.83 -6.00
C ASN A 8 -17.92 25.26 -6.91
N ARG A 9 -17.08 26.22 -6.51
CA ARG A 9 -15.87 26.58 -7.25
C ARG A 9 -14.84 25.46 -7.22
N ASP A 10 -14.68 24.81 -6.07
CA ASP A 10 -13.79 23.67 -5.91
C ASP A 10 -14.27 22.51 -6.79
N VAL A 11 -15.58 22.24 -6.82
CA VAL A 11 -16.20 21.28 -7.74
C VAL A 11 -15.94 21.65 -9.20
N GLN A 12 -16.14 22.91 -9.60
CA GLN A 12 -15.86 23.37 -10.97
C GLN A 12 -14.39 23.19 -11.39
N SER A 13 -13.45 23.30 -10.44
CA SER A 13 -12.03 23.13 -10.71
C SER A 13 -11.61 21.68 -10.96
N THR A 14 -12.45 20.73 -10.52
CA THR A 14 -12.25 19.29 -10.68
C THR A 14 -12.13 18.89 -12.15
N ARG A 15 -11.21 17.97 -12.46
CA ARG A 15 -10.94 17.52 -13.84
C ARG A 15 -12.16 16.87 -14.50
N ALA A 16 -12.99 16.18 -13.71
CA ALA A 16 -14.25 15.58 -14.15
C ALA A 16 -15.24 16.63 -14.67
N VAL A 17 -15.45 17.72 -13.91
CA VAL A 17 -16.36 18.81 -14.31
C VAL A 17 -15.81 19.56 -15.51
N ARG A 18 -14.49 19.75 -15.58
CA ARG A 18 -13.84 20.32 -16.77
C ARG A 18 -14.04 19.48 -18.02
N LEU A 19 -14.04 18.14 -17.91
CA LEU A 19 -14.38 17.27 -19.04
C LEU A 19 -15.84 17.46 -19.46
N LEU A 20 -16.77 17.44 -18.50
CA LEU A 20 -18.21 17.64 -18.76
C LEU A 20 -18.54 19.02 -19.35
N ALA A 21 -17.74 20.04 -19.04
CA ALA A 21 -17.91 21.40 -19.54
C ALA A 21 -17.27 21.62 -20.93
N THR A 22 -16.64 20.61 -21.53
CA THR A 22 -16.03 20.77 -22.86
C THR A 22 -17.06 20.91 -23.96
N GLN A 23 -16.76 21.74 -24.97
CA GLN A 23 -17.62 21.91 -26.16
C GLN A 23 -17.69 20.63 -27.00
N ASN A 24 -16.64 19.81 -26.99
CA ASN A 24 -16.54 18.56 -27.76
C ASN A 24 -16.86 17.31 -26.92
N LEU A 25 -17.67 17.46 -25.86
CA LEU A 25 -17.95 16.36 -24.92
C LEU A 25 -18.49 15.12 -25.64
N ALA A 26 -19.38 15.28 -26.62
CA ALA A 26 -19.98 14.16 -27.34
C ALA A 26 -18.91 13.28 -28.01
N ILE A 27 -17.95 13.91 -28.71
CA ILE A 27 -16.90 13.22 -29.45
C ILE A 27 -15.84 12.63 -28.49
N TYR A 28 -15.45 13.39 -27.46
CA TYR A 28 -14.51 12.88 -26.47
C TYR A 28 -15.07 11.71 -25.69
N ALA A 29 -16.34 11.78 -25.28
CA ALA A 29 -16.99 10.70 -24.54
C ALA A 29 -17.07 9.43 -25.39
N THR A 30 -17.51 9.52 -26.65
CA THR A 30 -17.62 8.34 -27.53
C THR A 30 -16.27 7.68 -27.80
N LEU A 31 -15.24 8.47 -28.11
CA LEU A 31 -13.90 7.94 -28.40
C LEU A 31 -13.23 7.34 -27.15
N MET A 32 -13.34 8.01 -25.99
CA MET A 32 -12.78 7.51 -24.73
C MET A 32 -13.50 6.22 -24.29
N GLU A 33 -14.81 6.13 -24.45
CA GLU A 33 -15.57 4.92 -24.09
C GLU A 33 -15.27 3.75 -25.00
N ARG A 34 -15.13 3.99 -26.30
CA ARG A 34 -14.88 2.93 -27.27
C ARG A 34 -13.49 2.31 -27.13
N HIS A 35 -12.47 3.12 -26.81
CA HIS A 35 -11.08 2.68 -26.85
C HIS A 35 -10.38 2.54 -25.50
N LEU A 36 -10.82 3.27 -24.47
CA LEU A 36 -10.07 3.38 -23.21
C LEU A 36 -10.83 2.89 -21.98
N LEU A 37 -12.09 2.48 -22.14
CA LEU A 37 -12.89 1.96 -21.04
C LEU A 37 -12.39 0.60 -20.55
N GLU A 38 -11.96 -0.25 -21.48
CA GLU A 38 -11.51 -1.62 -21.21
C GLU A 38 -10.09 -1.67 -20.61
N GLY A 39 -9.43 -0.52 -20.45
CA GLY A 39 -8.22 -0.40 -19.65
C GLY A 39 -7.03 0.20 -20.39
N VAL A 40 -5.90 -0.50 -20.29
CA VAL A 40 -4.57 0.02 -20.61
C VAL A 40 -4.24 -0.29 -22.08
N VAL A 41 -4.05 0.74 -22.91
CA VAL A 41 -3.84 0.61 -24.36
C VAL A 41 -2.52 1.26 -24.79
N PRO A 42 -1.70 0.61 -25.64
CA PRO A 42 -0.47 1.24 -26.16
C PRO A 42 -0.80 2.45 -27.04
N GLU A 43 -0.01 3.52 -26.91
CA GLU A 43 -0.23 4.79 -27.61
C GLU A 43 -0.28 4.62 -29.13
N THR A 44 0.58 3.77 -29.70
CA THR A 44 0.62 3.52 -31.15
C THR A 44 -0.70 2.97 -31.68
N ASP A 45 -1.29 2.03 -30.94
CA ASP A 45 -2.51 1.36 -31.37
C ASP A 45 -3.71 2.28 -31.14
N LEU A 46 -3.68 3.06 -30.05
CA LEU A 46 -4.70 4.06 -29.77
C LEU A 46 -4.73 5.15 -30.85
N VAL A 47 -3.57 5.66 -31.29
CA VAL A 47 -3.51 6.66 -32.37
C VAL A 47 -4.17 6.13 -33.64
N VAL A 48 -3.82 4.92 -34.07
CA VAL A 48 -4.39 4.31 -35.29
C VAL A 48 -5.91 4.12 -35.18
N ARG A 49 -6.40 3.71 -34.00
CA ARG A 49 -7.84 3.53 -33.76
C ARG A 49 -8.58 4.87 -33.74
N LEU A 50 -7.99 5.88 -33.11
CA LEU A 50 -8.56 7.23 -33.06
C LEU A 50 -8.58 7.89 -34.43
N ASP A 51 -7.49 7.83 -35.20
CA ASP A 51 -7.43 8.42 -36.55
C ASP A 51 -8.51 7.81 -37.47
N ARG A 52 -8.71 6.48 -37.41
CA ARG A 52 -9.77 5.81 -38.16
C ARG A 52 -11.17 6.29 -37.75
N ASP A 53 -11.45 6.35 -36.46
CA ASP A 53 -12.78 6.76 -35.99
C ASP A 53 -13.01 8.28 -36.20
N LEU A 54 -11.95 9.09 -36.26
CA LEU A 54 -12.02 10.52 -36.59
C LEU A 54 -12.27 10.76 -38.08
N GLU A 55 -11.65 9.96 -38.96
CA GLU A 55 -11.96 9.95 -40.40
C GLU A 55 -13.44 9.64 -40.65
N ASP A 56 -14.03 8.74 -39.86
CA ASP A 56 -15.45 8.38 -39.95
C ASP A 56 -16.40 9.48 -39.42
N LEU A 57 -15.94 10.33 -38.49
CA LEU A 57 -16.78 11.33 -37.82
C LEU A 57 -16.79 12.70 -38.50
N ASP A 58 -15.76 13.07 -39.28
CA ASP A 58 -15.60 14.36 -40.02
C ASP A 58 -15.87 15.66 -39.22
N GLU A 59 -15.95 15.58 -37.89
CA GLU A 59 -16.31 16.69 -37.00
C GLU A 59 -15.10 17.39 -36.36
N ILE A 60 -13.89 16.80 -36.42
CA ILE A 60 -12.66 17.37 -35.83
C ILE A 60 -11.47 17.24 -36.78
N GLU A 61 -10.86 18.37 -37.17
CA GLU A 61 -9.63 18.43 -37.98
C GLU A 61 -8.32 18.12 -37.18
N GLN A 62 -8.40 17.32 -36.11
CA GLN A 62 -7.24 17.01 -35.26
C GLN A 62 -6.84 15.55 -35.39
N SER A 63 -5.54 15.27 -35.42
CA SER A 63 -5.03 13.90 -35.35
C SER A 63 -5.23 13.28 -33.96
N GLY A 64 -5.38 11.95 -33.91
CA GLY A 64 -5.52 11.16 -32.70
C GLY A 64 -4.37 11.38 -31.72
N LEU A 65 -3.14 11.57 -32.22
CA LEU A 65 -1.99 11.92 -31.37
C LEU A 65 -2.16 13.29 -30.68
N THR A 66 -2.75 14.26 -31.39
CA THR A 66 -3.02 15.60 -30.84
C THR A 66 -4.10 15.55 -29.77
N LEU A 67 -5.13 14.72 -29.96
CA LEU A 67 -6.15 14.45 -28.95
C LEU A 67 -5.56 13.80 -27.70
N ILE A 68 -4.74 12.76 -27.84
CA ILE A 68 -4.09 12.09 -26.70
C ILE A 68 -3.25 13.09 -25.89
N LYS A 69 -2.45 13.92 -26.56
CA LYS A 69 -1.67 14.98 -25.89
C LYS A 69 -2.54 15.99 -25.17
N THR A 70 -3.68 16.36 -25.77
CA THR A 70 -4.65 17.29 -25.17
C THR A 70 -5.35 16.67 -23.95
N TRP A 71 -5.77 15.42 -24.04
CA TRP A 71 -6.38 14.71 -22.91
C TRP A 71 -5.39 14.48 -21.77
N ALA A 72 -4.12 14.20 -22.09
CA ALA A 72 -3.07 14.09 -21.10
C ALA A 72 -2.76 15.43 -20.42
N SER A 73 -2.68 16.53 -21.17
CA SER A 73 -2.42 17.86 -20.60
C SER A 73 -3.57 18.38 -19.73
N GLN A 74 -4.80 18.02 -20.06
CA GLN A 74 -5.98 18.32 -19.23
C GLN A 74 -6.13 17.40 -18.00
N GLY A 75 -5.32 16.34 -17.92
CA GLY A 75 -5.33 15.38 -16.81
C GLY A 75 -6.46 14.36 -16.87
N TRP A 76 -7.03 14.11 -18.04
CA TRP A 76 -8.06 13.08 -18.29
C TRP A 76 -7.47 11.73 -18.69
N LEU A 77 -6.23 11.73 -19.17
CA LEU A 77 -5.53 10.53 -19.61
C LEU A 77 -4.14 10.45 -18.97
N HIS A 78 -3.81 9.30 -18.39
CA HIS A 78 -2.45 8.99 -17.98
C HIS A 78 -1.68 8.43 -19.17
N ARG A 79 -0.52 9.04 -19.46
CA ARG A 79 0.44 8.58 -20.45
C ARG A 79 1.71 8.20 -19.71
N VAL A 80 1.99 6.90 -19.61
CA VAL A 80 3.12 6.36 -18.84
C VAL A 80 4.02 5.56 -19.77
N VAL A 81 5.33 5.70 -19.59
CA VAL A 81 6.32 4.89 -20.31
C VAL A 81 6.44 3.54 -19.60
N LYS A 82 6.05 2.45 -20.27
CA LYS A 82 6.20 1.09 -19.74
C LYS A 82 7.13 0.29 -20.66
N GLY A 83 8.38 0.12 -20.22
CA GLY A 83 9.43 -0.44 -21.07
C GLY A 83 9.78 0.50 -22.21
N ASP A 84 9.71 0.00 -23.45
CA ASP A 84 10.02 0.77 -24.68
C ASP A 84 8.77 1.35 -25.37
N ARG A 85 7.60 1.25 -24.73
CA ARG A 85 6.34 1.73 -25.32
C ARG A 85 5.59 2.65 -24.36
N ASN A 86 4.98 3.69 -24.92
CA ASN A 86 4.06 4.53 -24.19
C ASN A 86 2.70 3.86 -24.11
N VAL A 87 2.09 3.94 -22.93
CA VAL A 87 0.83 3.30 -22.64
C VAL A 87 -0.13 4.33 -22.05
N CYS A 88 -1.39 4.25 -22.47
CA CYS A 88 -2.44 5.20 -22.19
C CYS A 88 -3.60 4.51 -21.45
N TYR A 89 -4.10 5.17 -20.41
CA TYR A 89 -5.31 4.76 -19.70
C TYR A 89 -6.01 5.98 -19.11
N LEU A 90 -7.34 5.90 -18.93
CA LEU A 90 -8.12 7.01 -18.38
C LEU A 90 -7.79 7.27 -16.90
N THR A 91 -7.84 8.54 -16.50
CA THR A 91 -7.83 8.90 -15.08
C THR A 91 -9.19 8.58 -14.45
N GLN A 92 -9.21 8.42 -13.12
CA GLN A 92 -10.46 8.11 -12.40
C GLN A 92 -11.49 9.24 -12.56
N ASP A 93 -11.05 10.50 -12.60
CA ASP A 93 -11.91 11.65 -12.83
C ASP A 93 -12.56 11.62 -14.22
N ALA A 94 -11.80 11.21 -15.25
CA ALA A 94 -12.35 11.04 -16.59
C ALA A 94 -13.37 9.89 -16.63
N ARG A 95 -13.06 8.74 -16.01
CA ARG A 95 -14.00 7.62 -15.90
C ARG A 95 -15.32 8.04 -15.25
N ARG A 96 -15.27 8.73 -14.11
CA ARG A 96 -16.45 9.27 -13.43
C ARG A 96 -17.30 10.18 -14.31
N ALA A 97 -16.67 11.07 -15.05
CA ALA A 97 -17.38 11.95 -15.97
C ALA A 97 -18.04 11.16 -17.12
N LEU A 98 -17.38 10.14 -17.66
CA LEU A 98 -17.96 9.26 -18.68
C LEU A 98 -19.13 8.44 -18.13
N ASP A 99 -19.00 7.90 -16.92
CA ASP A 99 -20.07 7.15 -16.26
C ASP A 99 -21.30 8.05 -16.02
N PHE A 100 -21.08 9.32 -15.64
CA PHE A 100 -22.16 10.31 -15.56
C PHE A 100 -22.85 10.56 -16.91
N VAL A 101 -22.08 10.70 -18.00
CA VAL A 101 -22.63 10.86 -19.36
C VAL A 101 -23.37 9.59 -19.82
N ARG A 102 -22.93 8.39 -19.43
CA ARG A 102 -23.71 7.15 -19.65
C ARG A 102 -25.01 7.17 -18.88
N GLY A 103 -25.01 7.53 -17.60
CA GLY A 103 -26.24 7.65 -16.81
C GLY A 103 -27.26 8.59 -17.44
N MET A 104 -26.81 9.75 -17.94
CA MET A 104 -27.68 10.70 -18.66
C MET A 104 -28.24 10.11 -19.97
N ARG A 105 -27.41 9.44 -20.79
CA ARG A 105 -27.86 8.79 -22.04
C ARG A 105 -28.84 7.64 -21.79
N ARG A 106 -28.65 6.91 -20.70
CA ARG A 106 -29.54 5.81 -20.29
C ARG A 106 -30.90 6.29 -19.81
N ASN A 107 -31.09 7.60 -19.60
CA ASN A 107 -32.31 8.19 -19.06
C ASN A 107 -32.70 7.46 -17.77
N ASP A 108 -31.89 7.59 -16.71
CA ASP A 108 -32.06 6.95 -15.39
C ASP A 108 -33.33 7.42 -14.66
N THR A 109 -34.49 7.16 -15.24
CA THR A 109 -35.78 7.25 -14.55
C THR A 109 -35.92 6.01 -13.67
N ILE A 110 -35.47 6.13 -12.42
CA ILE A 110 -35.72 5.17 -11.32
C ILE A 110 -37.21 5.25 -10.86
N ALA A 111 -38.02 6.11 -11.47
CA ALA A 111 -39.41 6.37 -11.10
C ALA A 111 -40.40 5.48 -11.88
N THR A 112 -40.35 4.18 -11.64
CA THR A 112 -41.33 3.20 -12.10
C THR A 112 -42.06 2.56 -10.90
N GLY A 113 -43.20 1.91 -11.14
CA GLY A 113 -43.98 1.26 -10.08
C GLY A 113 -43.20 0.21 -9.29
N GLY A 114 -42.27 -0.51 -9.93
CA GLY A 114 -41.41 -1.51 -9.27
C GLY A 114 -40.42 -0.93 -8.27
N SER A 115 -39.90 0.27 -8.53
CA SER A 115 -38.95 0.96 -7.63
C SER A 115 -39.53 1.25 -6.25
N ILE A 116 -40.83 1.58 -6.16
CA ILE A 116 -41.51 1.86 -4.88
C ILE A 116 -41.62 0.57 -4.03
N ASN A 117 -41.95 -0.55 -4.65
CA ASN A 117 -42.03 -1.84 -3.97
C ASN A 117 -40.65 -2.30 -3.49
N GLY A 118 -39.60 -2.15 -4.32
CA GLY A 118 -38.22 -2.43 -3.93
C GLY A 118 -37.73 -1.54 -2.79
N ILE A 119 -38.06 -0.24 -2.79
CA ILE A 119 -37.72 0.68 -1.69
C ILE A 119 -38.45 0.27 -0.40
N ALA A 120 -39.74 -0.06 -0.47
CA ALA A 120 -40.52 -0.48 0.69
C ALA A 120 -39.96 -1.76 1.33
N SER A 121 -39.58 -2.74 0.51
CA SER A 121 -38.96 -4.00 0.98
C SER A 121 -37.61 -3.74 1.67
N ARG A 122 -36.71 -2.99 1.02
CA ARG A 122 -35.40 -2.63 1.61
C ARG A 122 -35.54 -1.80 2.89
N LEU A 123 -36.48 -0.84 2.92
CA LEU A 123 -36.72 -0.02 4.11
C LEU A 123 -37.23 -0.87 5.28
N LYS A 124 -38.10 -1.86 5.02
CA LYS A 124 -38.57 -2.80 6.03
C LYS A 124 -37.42 -3.65 6.58
N GLN A 125 -36.54 -4.17 5.73
CA GLN A 125 -35.36 -4.93 6.17
C GLN A 125 -34.40 -4.08 7.02
N VAL A 126 -34.15 -2.83 6.62
CA VAL A 126 -33.32 -1.90 7.40
C VAL A 126 -33.99 -1.58 8.74
N ALA A 127 -35.30 -1.33 8.76
CA ALA A 127 -36.04 -1.04 9.99
C ALA A 127 -35.94 -2.19 10.99
N VAL A 128 -36.08 -3.44 10.55
CA VAL A 128 -35.93 -4.63 11.41
C VAL A 128 -34.50 -4.76 11.95
N ARG A 129 -33.47 -4.42 11.18
CA ARG A 129 -32.06 -4.53 11.62
C ARG A 129 -31.57 -3.38 12.48
N VAL A 130 -32.19 -2.21 12.38
CA VAL A 130 -31.85 -1.02 13.17
C VAL A 130 -32.67 -0.94 14.46
N ASP A 131 -33.80 -1.65 14.54
CA ASP A 131 -34.58 -1.73 15.78
C ASP A 131 -33.74 -2.35 16.90
N ASN A 132 -33.87 -1.80 18.11
CA ASN A 132 -33.17 -2.27 19.30
C ASN A 132 -34.10 -3.10 20.21
N ASP A 133 -35.39 -3.21 19.88
CA ASP A 133 -36.35 -4.04 20.63
C ASP A 133 -36.37 -5.50 20.10
N PRO A 134 -35.85 -6.47 20.86
CA PRO A 134 -35.78 -7.86 20.43
C PRO A 134 -37.16 -8.49 20.18
N ALA A 135 -38.23 -8.01 20.82
CA ALA A 135 -39.58 -8.53 20.59
C ALA A 135 -40.12 -8.10 19.22
N ARG A 136 -39.84 -6.87 18.79
CA ARG A 136 -40.21 -6.36 17.46
C ARG A 136 -39.40 -7.02 16.35
N ILE A 137 -38.09 -7.21 16.56
CA ILE A 137 -37.23 -7.92 15.60
C ILE A 137 -37.76 -9.34 15.40
N ARG A 138 -38.05 -10.06 16.50
CA ARG A 138 -38.61 -11.42 16.44
C ARG A 138 -39.95 -11.44 15.69
N ALA A 139 -40.89 -10.56 16.03
CA ALA A 139 -42.18 -10.50 15.36
C ALA A 139 -42.05 -10.19 13.86
N GLY A 140 -41.08 -9.33 13.49
CA GLY A 140 -40.75 -9.04 12.09
C GLY A 140 -40.24 -10.27 11.34
N ILE A 141 -39.30 -11.00 11.93
CA ILE A 141 -38.73 -12.24 11.36
C ILE A 141 -39.81 -13.33 11.25
N GLU A 142 -40.62 -13.53 12.28
CA GLU A 142 -41.71 -14.53 12.27
C GLU A 142 -42.75 -14.22 11.18
N ALA A 143 -43.08 -12.95 10.97
CA ALA A 143 -43.96 -12.53 9.88
C ALA A 143 -43.34 -12.76 8.49
N GLU A 144 -42.02 -12.63 8.35
CA GLU A 144 -41.30 -12.90 7.11
C GLU A 144 -41.23 -14.41 6.82
N ILE A 145 -40.95 -15.24 7.83
CA ILE A 145 -41.01 -16.71 7.73
C ILE A 145 -42.40 -17.17 7.31
N ALA A 146 -43.45 -16.63 7.93
CA ALA A 146 -44.83 -16.98 7.58
C ALA A 146 -45.25 -16.52 6.17
N ALA A 147 -44.62 -15.48 5.62
CA ALA A 147 -44.80 -15.09 4.22
C ALA A 147 -44.08 -16.07 3.28
N LEU A 148 -42.82 -16.39 3.56
CA LEU A 148 -42.02 -17.32 2.76
C LEU A 148 -42.59 -18.74 2.76
N HIS A 149 -43.13 -19.23 3.88
CA HIS A 149 -43.79 -20.54 3.91
C HIS A 149 -45.05 -20.58 3.04
N ARG A 150 -45.84 -19.51 2.99
CA ARG A 150 -47.00 -19.44 2.09
C ARG A 150 -46.58 -19.45 0.63
N GLU A 151 -45.53 -18.70 0.30
CA GLU A 151 -44.97 -18.69 -1.06
C GLU A 151 -44.41 -20.06 -1.46
N LEU A 152 -43.77 -20.78 -0.52
CA LEU A 152 -43.32 -22.15 -0.71
C LEU A 152 -44.50 -23.12 -0.93
N GLU A 153 -45.56 -23.01 -0.12
CA GLU A 153 -46.78 -23.83 -0.29
C GLU A 153 -47.46 -23.57 -1.64
N GLU A 154 -47.48 -22.31 -2.12
CA GLU A 154 -47.97 -21.95 -3.45
C GLU A 154 -47.09 -22.55 -4.56
N LEU A 155 -45.77 -22.50 -4.42
CA LEU A 155 -44.81 -23.13 -5.33
C LEU A 155 -44.97 -24.66 -5.37
N ASP A 156 -45.11 -25.31 -4.21
CA ASP A 156 -45.32 -26.76 -4.09
C ASP A 156 -46.68 -27.19 -4.70
N ALA A 157 -47.68 -26.30 -4.64
CA ALA A 157 -48.97 -26.47 -5.31
C ALA A 157 -48.90 -26.22 -6.84
N GLY A 158 -47.73 -25.84 -7.37
CA GLY A 158 -47.52 -25.53 -8.79
C GLY A 158 -48.08 -24.17 -9.22
N LEU A 159 -48.52 -23.33 -8.27
CA LEU A 159 -48.97 -21.97 -8.51
C LEU A 159 -47.74 -21.06 -8.43
N ARG A 160 -47.10 -20.81 -9.58
CA ARG A 160 -46.08 -19.75 -9.67
C ARG A 160 -46.77 -18.46 -10.09
N PRO A 161 -46.85 -17.42 -9.24
CA PRO A 161 -47.32 -16.11 -9.67
C PRO A 161 -46.47 -15.64 -10.84
N GLU A 162 -47.09 -15.12 -11.90
CA GLU A 162 -46.34 -14.54 -13.01
C GLU A 162 -45.50 -13.38 -12.47
N PRO A 163 -44.16 -13.40 -12.65
CA PRO A 163 -43.31 -12.34 -12.16
C PRO A 163 -43.66 -11.02 -12.84
N ASP A 164 -43.71 -9.93 -12.08
CA ASP A 164 -43.83 -8.59 -12.65
C ASP A 164 -42.51 -8.25 -13.35
N VAL A 165 -42.48 -8.55 -14.65
CA VAL A 165 -41.34 -8.37 -15.54
C VAL A 165 -40.81 -6.93 -15.47
N THR A 166 -41.68 -5.94 -15.35
CA THR A 166 -41.28 -4.53 -15.27
C THR A 166 -40.51 -4.25 -13.99
N SER A 167 -41.04 -4.70 -12.84
CA SER A 167 -40.36 -4.56 -11.55
C SER A 167 -39.01 -5.28 -11.52
N MET A 168 -38.92 -6.46 -12.13
CA MET A 168 -37.66 -7.22 -12.21
C MET A 168 -36.61 -6.50 -13.06
N TYR A 169 -37.01 -5.90 -14.18
CA TYR A 169 -36.09 -5.09 -15.00
C TYR A 169 -35.59 -3.85 -14.25
N ASP A 170 -36.47 -3.16 -13.52
CA ASP A 170 -36.10 -1.97 -12.76
C ASP A 170 -35.17 -2.31 -11.58
N GLU A 171 -35.43 -3.41 -10.88
CA GLU A 171 -34.58 -3.89 -9.80
C GLU A 171 -33.23 -4.37 -10.33
N ALA A 172 -33.19 -5.15 -11.42
CA ALA A 172 -31.95 -5.57 -12.06
C ALA A 172 -31.12 -4.38 -12.54
N ARG A 173 -31.77 -3.36 -13.12
CA ARG A 173 -31.11 -2.10 -13.51
C ARG A 173 -30.53 -1.37 -12.28
N ALA A 174 -31.29 -1.26 -11.20
CA ALA A 174 -30.84 -0.62 -9.97
C ALA A 174 -29.63 -1.36 -9.36
N ILE A 175 -29.66 -2.69 -9.33
CA ILE A 175 -28.56 -3.53 -8.84
C ILE A 175 -27.33 -3.35 -9.73
N ALA A 176 -27.48 -3.36 -11.05
CA ALA A 176 -26.36 -3.18 -11.97
C ALA A 176 -25.69 -1.80 -11.81
N LEU A 177 -26.47 -0.73 -11.61
CA LEU A 177 -25.96 0.61 -11.31
C LEU A 177 -25.24 0.66 -9.96
N GLN A 178 -25.75 -0.05 -8.95
CA GLN A 178 -25.09 -0.17 -7.66
C GLN A 178 -23.76 -0.93 -7.76
N MET A 179 -23.69 -1.99 -8.57
CA MET A 179 -22.47 -2.73 -8.87
C MET A 179 -21.43 -1.84 -9.56
N GLU A 180 -21.84 -1.07 -10.57
CA GLU A 180 -20.99 -0.09 -11.27
C GLU A 180 -20.41 0.94 -10.28
N ARG A 181 -21.27 1.51 -9.43
CA ARG A 181 -20.86 2.46 -8.39
C ARG A 181 -19.87 1.85 -7.40
N LEU A 182 -20.12 0.62 -6.95
CA LEU A 182 -19.25 -0.09 -6.00
C LEU A 182 -17.82 -0.24 -6.57
N ILE A 183 -17.70 -0.66 -7.84
CA ILE A 183 -16.40 -0.77 -8.52
C ILE A 183 -15.68 0.59 -8.52
N THR A 184 -16.38 1.66 -8.87
CA THR A 184 -15.83 3.02 -8.91
C THR A 184 -15.40 3.53 -7.54
N ASP A 185 -16.17 3.24 -6.49
CA ASP A 185 -15.87 3.66 -5.12
C ASP A 185 -14.64 2.93 -4.56
N ILE A 186 -14.45 1.64 -4.88
CA ILE A 186 -13.21 0.91 -4.53
C ILE A 186 -12.00 1.52 -5.25
N GLY A 187 -12.13 1.84 -6.54
CA GLY A 187 -11.07 2.51 -7.29
C GLY A 187 -10.72 3.89 -6.70
N LEU A 188 -11.72 4.68 -6.28
CA LEU A 188 -11.50 5.95 -5.59
C LEU A 188 -10.69 5.75 -4.31
N TYR A 189 -11.03 4.77 -3.49
CA TYR A 189 -10.31 4.50 -2.26
C TYR A 189 -8.81 4.27 -2.53
N GLY A 190 -8.45 3.50 -3.56
CA GLY A 190 -7.06 3.36 -4.00
C GLY A 190 -6.40 4.70 -4.33
N THR A 191 -7.07 5.55 -5.11
CA THR A 191 -6.54 6.88 -5.45
C THR A 191 -6.35 7.80 -4.25
N MET A 192 -7.25 7.74 -3.25
CA MET A 192 -7.12 8.54 -2.03
C MET A 192 -5.90 8.13 -1.22
N ILE A 193 -5.63 6.83 -1.07
CA ILE A 193 -4.43 6.34 -0.38
C ILE A 193 -3.16 6.74 -1.13
N GLU A 194 -3.18 6.67 -2.47
CA GLU A 194 -2.05 7.08 -3.28
C GLU A 194 -1.76 8.58 -3.13
N GLN A 195 -2.79 9.43 -3.17
CA GLN A 195 -2.66 10.87 -2.97
C GLN A 195 -2.14 11.22 -1.59
N ALA A 196 -2.64 10.56 -0.54
CA ALA A 196 -2.21 10.77 0.85
C ALA A 196 -0.70 10.56 1.05
N THR A 197 -0.07 9.71 0.23
CA THR A 197 1.36 9.40 0.35
C THR A 197 2.22 9.94 -0.80
N ALA A 198 1.62 10.46 -1.86
CA ALA A 198 2.34 10.98 -3.03
C ALA A 198 3.31 12.10 -2.65
N ALA A 199 2.90 12.94 -1.70
CA ALA A 199 3.73 14.01 -1.19
C ALA A 199 5.01 13.49 -0.53
N LEU A 200 5.05 12.28 0.04
CA LEU A 200 6.20 11.80 0.81
C LEU A 200 7.46 11.55 -0.03
N ASP A 201 7.33 11.46 -1.36
CA ASP A 201 8.45 11.25 -2.29
C ASP A 201 9.25 12.55 -2.57
N ASP A 202 8.69 13.72 -2.26
CA ASP A 202 9.36 15.00 -2.51
C ASP A 202 10.50 15.26 -1.50
N PRO A 203 11.62 15.88 -1.94
CA PRO A 203 12.72 16.23 -1.04
C PRO A 203 12.25 17.21 0.04
N ILE A 204 12.74 17.00 1.26
CA ILE A 204 12.40 17.81 2.44
C ILE A 204 13.67 18.52 2.90
N GLU A 205 13.62 19.85 2.97
CA GLU A 205 14.79 20.67 3.32
C GLU A 205 14.77 21.09 4.79
N THR A 206 13.58 21.18 5.39
CA THR A 206 13.43 21.66 6.77
C THR A 206 12.63 20.72 7.67
N ASN A 207 12.90 20.81 8.96
CA ASN A 207 12.20 20.02 9.98
C ASN A 207 10.73 20.46 10.15
N THR A 208 10.39 21.68 9.76
CA THR A 208 9.01 22.19 9.76
C THR A 208 8.21 21.57 8.63
N GLU A 209 8.76 21.55 7.41
CA GLU A 209 8.16 20.87 6.25
C GLU A 209 7.93 19.39 6.54
N TYR A 210 8.89 18.70 7.17
CA TYR A 210 8.71 17.31 7.59
C TYR A 210 7.46 17.11 8.47
N ARG A 211 7.29 17.95 9.50
CA ARG A 211 6.14 17.85 10.43
C ARG A 211 4.82 18.20 9.78
N ASP A 212 4.80 19.17 8.89
CA ASP A 212 3.59 19.57 8.19
C ASP A 212 3.17 18.49 7.18
N ARG A 213 4.13 17.87 6.49
CA ARG A 213 3.90 16.74 5.60
C ARG A 213 3.42 15.49 6.34
N GLN A 214 3.98 15.22 7.51
CA GLN A 214 3.49 14.16 8.39
C GLN A 214 2.04 14.40 8.82
N ARG A 215 1.69 15.64 9.21
CA ARG A 215 0.31 16.00 9.59
C ARG A 215 -0.66 15.87 8.42
N GLN A 216 -0.28 16.37 7.25
CA GLN A 216 -1.09 16.26 6.03
C GLN A 216 -1.33 14.80 5.66
N MET A 217 -0.29 13.97 5.65
CA MET A 217 -0.41 12.53 5.37
C MET A 217 -1.44 11.84 6.28
N TYR A 218 -1.41 12.10 7.58
CA TYR A 218 -2.38 11.50 8.51
C TYR A 218 -3.81 12.03 8.29
N ALA A 219 -3.97 13.32 7.95
CA ALA A 219 -5.28 13.88 7.64
C ALA A 219 -5.87 13.26 6.36
N ASP A 220 -5.08 13.19 5.28
CA ASP A 220 -5.50 12.60 4.01
C ASP A 220 -5.77 11.10 4.15
N TYR A 221 -4.97 10.39 4.95
CA TYR A 221 -5.22 8.98 5.24
C TYR A 221 -6.50 8.78 6.07
N GLN A 222 -6.81 9.68 7.00
CA GLN A 222 -8.05 9.62 7.78
C GLN A 222 -9.27 9.84 6.87
N GLU A 223 -9.19 10.77 5.91
CA GLU A 223 -10.24 10.96 4.90
C GLU A 223 -10.43 9.70 4.06
N ALA A 224 -9.34 9.06 3.61
CA ALA A 224 -9.40 7.78 2.92
C ALA A 224 -9.99 6.66 3.82
N TRP A 225 -9.69 6.69 5.11
CA TRP A 225 -10.15 5.72 6.10
C TRP A 225 -11.66 5.80 6.36
N GLU A 226 -12.23 6.99 6.30
CA GLU A 226 -13.66 7.25 6.48
C GLU A 226 -14.46 7.13 5.16
N SER A 227 -13.79 6.85 4.04
CA SER A 227 -14.42 6.74 2.73
C SER A 227 -15.30 5.49 2.58
N ALA A 228 -16.42 5.64 1.84
CA ALA A 228 -17.31 4.52 1.50
C ALA A 228 -16.61 3.44 0.64
N GLY A 229 -15.58 3.81 -0.12
CA GLY A 229 -14.80 2.89 -0.94
C GLY A 229 -14.05 1.86 -0.10
N ARG A 230 -13.54 2.24 1.08
CA ARG A 230 -12.91 1.32 2.02
C ARG A 230 -13.90 0.30 2.57
N ASP A 231 -15.09 0.75 2.97
CA ASP A 231 -16.11 -0.16 3.51
C ASP A 231 -16.59 -1.15 2.44
N SER A 232 -16.74 -0.68 1.20
CA SER A 232 -17.06 -1.53 0.04
C SER A 232 -15.97 -2.56 -0.23
N HIS A 233 -14.71 -2.14 -0.24
CA HIS A 233 -13.54 -3.02 -0.37
C HIS A 233 -13.51 -4.10 0.73
N ARG A 234 -13.70 -3.71 2.00
CA ARG A 234 -13.71 -4.65 3.13
C ARG A 234 -14.91 -5.61 3.10
N ALA A 235 -16.09 -5.12 2.74
CA ALA A 235 -17.28 -5.96 2.62
C ALA A 235 -17.09 -7.04 1.55
N PHE A 236 -16.52 -6.66 0.41
CA PHE A 236 -16.24 -7.59 -0.68
C PHE A 236 -15.16 -8.62 -0.33
N LEU A 237 -14.08 -8.22 0.36
CA LEU A 237 -13.08 -9.18 0.86
C LEU A 237 -13.68 -10.23 1.80
N ARG A 238 -14.63 -9.83 2.67
CA ARG A 238 -15.34 -10.80 3.52
C ARG A 238 -16.20 -11.75 2.69
N MET A 239 -16.87 -11.24 1.66
CA MET A 239 -17.71 -12.03 0.77
C MET A 239 -16.89 -13.03 -0.06
N ILE A 240 -15.74 -12.63 -0.59
CA ILE A 240 -14.82 -13.54 -1.33
C ILE A 240 -14.38 -14.72 -0.45
N ASN A 241 -14.14 -14.46 0.83
CA ASN A 241 -13.66 -15.47 1.76
C ASN A 241 -14.71 -16.56 2.09
N ASP A 242 -15.96 -16.39 1.67
CA ASP A 242 -17.02 -17.39 1.77
C ASP A 242 -17.33 -17.99 0.37
N PRO A 243 -16.80 -19.20 0.06
CA PRO A 243 -16.98 -19.82 -1.25
C PRO A 243 -18.44 -20.14 -1.60
N GLU A 244 -19.28 -20.43 -0.60
CA GLU A 244 -20.69 -20.78 -0.82
C GLU A 244 -21.49 -19.52 -1.21
N GLN A 245 -21.29 -18.42 -0.48
CA GLN A 245 -21.91 -17.14 -0.82
C GLN A 245 -21.48 -16.65 -2.20
N ARG A 246 -20.20 -16.81 -2.53
CA ARG A 246 -19.68 -16.45 -3.86
C ARG A 246 -20.38 -17.24 -4.97
N MET A 247 -20.46 -18.57 -4.81
CA MET A 247 -21.07 -19.43 -5.83
C MET A 247 -22.56 -19.14 -6.00
N ALA A 248 -23.28 -18.92 -4.90
CA ALA A 248 -24.69 -18.53 -4.95
C ALA A 248 -24.87 -17.20 -5.72
N PHE A 249 -24.05 -16.20 -5.42
CA PHE A 249 -24.14 -14.89 -6.07
C PHE A 249 -23.77 -14.92 -7.56
N GLU A 250 -22.75 -15.69 -7.96
CA GLU A 250 -22.41 -15.91 -9.37
C GLU A 250 -23.59 -16.58 -10.12
N GLY A 251 -24.26 -17.54 -9.48
CA GLY A 251 -25.46 -18.19 -9.99
C GLY A 251 -26.63 -17.22 -10.17
N ASP A 252 -26.89 -16.38 -9.18
CA ASP A 252 -27.96 -15.37 -9.23
C ASP A 252 -27.73 -14.34 -10.34
N ILE A 253 -26.49 -13.86 -10.50
CA ILE A 253 -26.10 -12.96 -11.60
C ILE A 253 -26.36 -13.63 -12.95
N ALA A 254 -25.96 -14.89 -13.13
CA ALA A 254 -26.16 -15.61 -14.38
C ALA A 254 -27.65 -15.82 -14.69
N ALA A 255 -28.46 -16.12 -13.66
CA ALA A 255 -29.90 -16.27 -13.79
C ALA A 255 -30.57 -14.96 -14.22
N VAL A 256 -30.23 -13.83 -13.58
CA VAL A 256 -30.77 -12.51 -13.93
C VAL A 256 -30.32 -12.06 -15.31
N ALA A 257 -29.03 -12.24 -15.65
CA ALA A 257 -28.48 -11.88 -16.95
C ALA A 257 -29.10 -12.69 -18.10
N GLY A 258 -29.45 -13.96 -17.86
CA GLY A 258 -30.10 -14.84 -18.83
C GLY A 258 -31.61 -14.62 -18.97
N ALA A 259 -32.31 -14.31 -17.88
CA ALA A 259 -33.76 -14.14 -17.86
C ALA A 259 -34.23 -12.77 -18.39
N LEU A 260 -33.36 -11.76 -18.40
CA LEU A 260 -33.69 -10.37 -18.76
C LEU A 260 -32.93 -9.90 -20.02
N PRO A 261 -33.35 -10.32 -21.24
CA PRO A 261 -32.69 -10.00 -22.50
C PRO A 261 -32.80 -8.51 -22.92
N ASP A 262 -33.80 -7.78 -22.42
CA ASP A 262 -33.99 -6.36 -22.77
C ASP A 262 -33.21 -5.39 -21.85
N LEU A 263 -32.48 -5.91 -20.86
CA LEU A 263 -31.58 -5.10 -20.04
C LEU A 263 -30.47 -4.51 -20.92
N ASP A 264 -30.05 -3.27 -20.63
CA ASP A 264 -28.94 -2.62 -21.35
C ASP A 264 -27.74 -3.57 -21.45
N PRO A 265 -27.26 -3.90 -22.67
CA PRO A 265 -26.13 -4.80 -22.88
C PRO A 265 -24.88 -4.41 -22.07
N ALA A 266 -24.66 -3.11 -21.84
CA ALA A 266 -23.54 -2.65 -21.03
C ALA A 266 -23.71 -2.95 -19.54
N LEU A 267 -24.93 -2.80 -18.98
CA LEU A 267 -25.23 -3.20 -17.60
C LEU A 267 -25.13 -4.72 -17.42
N ARG A 268 -25.59 -5.49 -18.42
CA ARG A 268 -25.43 -6.95 -18.41
C ARG A 268 -23.95 -7.37 -18.40
N LYS A 269 -23.09 -6.68 -19.16
CA LYS A 269 -21.64 -6.91 -19.16
C LYS A 269 -21.03 -6.60 -17.79
N VAL A 270 -21.46 -5.51 -17.13
CA VAL A 270 -21.01 -5.17 -15.77
C VAL A 270 -21.44 -6.23 -14.76
N MET A 271 -22.69 -6.69 -14.82
CA MET A 271 -23.18 -7.75 -13.92
C MET A 271 -22.39 -9.06 -14.13
N ALA A 272 -22.28 -9.53 -15.37
CA ALA A 272 -21.57 -10.77 -15.69
C ALA A 272 -20.07 -10.71 -15.35
N GLY A 273 -19.44 -9.54 -15.53
CA GLY A 273 -18.03 -9.31 -15.23
C GLY A 273 -17.76 -8.78 -13.83
N PHE A 274 -18.76 -8.73 -12.94
CA PHE A 274 -18.65 -8.00 -11.66
C PHE A 274 -17.45 -8.46 -10.81
N PHE A 275 -17.28 -9.78 -10.63
CA PHE A 275 -16.18 -10.33 -9.84
C PHE A 275 -14.81 -10.06 -10.44
N GLU A 276 -14.68 -10.14 -11.77
CA GLU A 276 -13.44 -9.83 -12.47
C GLU A 276 -13.09 -8.35 -12.33
N LEU A 277 -14.06 -7.46 -12.53
CA LEU A 277 -13.88 -6.01 -12.42
C LEU A 277 -13.53 -5.57 -10.99
N VAL A 278 -14.25 -6.08 -9.98
CA VAL A 278 -13.93 -5.78 -8.58
C VAL A 278 -12.59 -6.40 -8.19
N GLY A 279 -12.31 -7.64 -8.62
CA GLY A 279 -11.01 -8.28 -8.40
C GLY A 279 -9.85 -7.44 -8.92
N HIS A 280 -9.95 -6.92 -10.14
CA HIS A 280 -8.95 -5.99 -10.70
C HIS A 280 -8.79 -4.72 -9.89
N GLN A 281 -9.87 -4.12 -9.37
CA GLN A 281 -9.77 -2.94 -8.51
C GLN A 281 -9.12 -3.27 -7.17
N ILE A 282 -9.41 -4.44 -6.59
CA ILE A 282 -8.82 -4.88 -5.33
C ILE A 282 -7.32 -5.11 -5.47
N ASP A 283 -6.91 -5.85 -6.49
CA ASP A 283 -5.49 -6.08 -6.78
C ASP A 283 -4.74 -4.76 -6.95
N GLU A 284 -5.37 -3.77 -7.59
CA GLU A 284 -4.79 -2.45 -7.76
C GLU A 284 -4.68 -1.68 -6.44
N VAL A 285 -5.73 -1.71 -5.62
CA VAL A 285 -5.73 -1.10 -4.29
C VAL A 285 -4.66 -1.73 -3.40
N GLU A 286 -4.50 -3.06 -3.41
CA GLU A 286 -3.46 -3.75 -2.63
C GLU A 286 -2.06 -3.37 -3.10
N ARG A 287 -1.83 -3.30 -4.42
CA ARG A 287 -0.55 -2.81 -4.98
C ARG A 287 -0.27 -1.37 -4.54
N ILE A 288 -1.27 -0.50 -4.58
CA ILE A 288 -1.15 0.88 -4.09
C ILE A 288 -0.82 0.88 -2.61
N GLN A 289 -1.54 0.13 -1.77
CA GLN A 289 -1.28 0.05 -0.33
C GLN A 289 0.15 -0.41 -0.02
N GLN A 290 0.65 -1.43 -0.73
CA GLN A 290 2.03 -1.91 -0.56
C GLN A 290 3.06 -0.83 -0.92
N ARG A 291 2.86 -0.12 -2.05
CA ARG A 291 3.71 1.00 -2.46
C ARG A 291 3.68 2.13 -1.42
N CYS A 292 2.49 2.48 -0.93
CA CYS A 292 2.29 3.48 0.10
C CYS A 292 2.98 3.10 1.42
N ALA A 293 2.89 1.84 1.86
CA ALA A 293 3.59 1.34 3.03
C ALA A 293 5.11 1.48 2.90
N GLN A 294 5.66 1.19 1.71
CA GLN A 294 7.09 1.39 1.43
C GLN A 294 7.49 2.87 1.46
N ARG A 295 6.67 3.77 0.91
CA ARG A 295 6.89 5.23 0.98
C ARG A 295 6.91 5.73 2.42
N VAL A 296 5.92 5.34 3.22
CA VAL A 296 5.85 5.70 4.64
C VAL A 296 7.06 5.16 5.39
N LYS A 297 7.48 3.91 5.14
CA LYS A 297 8.69 3.32 5.73
C LYS A 297 9.95 4.12 5.38
N ARG A 298 10.11 4.56 4.12
CA ARG A 298 11.24 5.41 3.70
C ARG A 298 11.19 6.79 4.33
N PHE A 299 10.03 7.43 4.34
CA PHE A 299 9.83 8.75 4.93
C PHE A 299 10.15 8.78 6.43
N THR A 300 9.64 7.79 7.18
CA THR A 300 9.92 7.65 8.61
C THR A 300 11.39 7.36 8.90
N ALA A 301 12.04 6.51 8.11
CA ALA A 301 13.48 6.28 8.21
C ALA A 301 14.31 7.53 7.88
N PHE A 302 13.87 8.35 6.93
CA PHE A 302 14.50 9.64 6.64
C PHE A 302 14.32 10.63 7.81
N GLY A 303 13.11 10.67 8.38
CA GLY A 303 12.79 11.52 9.53
C GLY A 303 13.64 11.21 10.76
N THR A 304 13.91 9.94 11.08
CA THR A 304 14.77 9.58 12.21
C THR A 304 16.22 10.02 12.00
N LEU A 305 16.73 9.91 10.76
CA LEU A 305 18.09 10.36 10.42
C LEU A 305 18.21 11.90 10.47
N GLU A 306 17.27 12.64 9.91
CA GLU A 306 17.29 14.11 9.95
C GLU A 306 17.02 14.68 11.34
N GLN A 307 16.17 14.02 12.16
CA GLN A 307 16.01 14.39 13.57
C GLN A 307 17.31 14.19 14.34
N SER A 308 18.05 13.10 14.12
CA SER A 308 19.34 12.87 14.77
C SER A 308 20.38 13.95 14.40
N ARG A 309 20.41 14.37 13.12
CA ARG A 309 21.26 15.46 12.63
C ARG A 309 20.83 16.82 13.17
N GLY A 310 19.53 17.10 13.20
CA GLY A 310 18.96 18.33 13.73
C GLY A 310 19.24 18.50 15.22
N ILE A 311 19.07 17.43 16.01
CA ILE A 311 19.43 17.40 17.43
C ILE A 311 20.93 17.64 17.61
N ALA A 312 21.79 16.97 16.83
CA ALA A 312 23.23 17.18 16.90
C ALA A 312 23.62 18.63 16.53
N ARG A 313 22.96 19.25 15.55
CA ARG A 313 23.19 20.66 15.18
C ARG A 313 22.76 21.60 16.31
N GLN A 314 21.56 21.43 16.85
CA GLN A 314 21.05 22.25 17.95
C GLN A 314 21.90 22.10 19.22
N LEU A 315 22.38 20.89 19.53
CA LEU A 315 23.33 20.64 20.61
C LEU A 315 24.64 21.40 20.38
N ASN A 316 25.21 21.33 19.19
CA ASN A 316 26.45 22.05 18.87
C ASN A 316 26.28 23.57 18.91
N GLU A 317 25.14 24.08 18.45
CA GLU A 317 24.79 25.50 18.52
C GLU A 317 24.57 25.97 19.96
N ALA A 318 23.87 25.19 20.79
CA ALA A 318 23.68 25.44 22.21
C ALA A 318 25.00 25.38 22.98
N ILE A 319 25.88 24.42 22.69
CA ILE A 319 27.24 24.35 23.23
C ILE A 319 28.06 25.57 22.79
N GLY A 320 27.93 26.00 21.54
CA GLY A 320 28.56 27.21 21.01
C GLY A 320 28.09 28.48 21.74
N ALA A 321 26.79 28.63 21.93
CA ALA A 321 26.17 29.72 22.68
C ALA A 321 26.58 29.69 24.16
N ALA A 322 26.60 28.52 24.80
CA ALA A 322 27.07 28.35 26.18
C ALA A 322 28.56 28.72 26.32
N ARG A 323 29.41 28.34 25.36
CA ARG A 323 30.83 28.76 25.33
C ARG A 323 30.98 30.27 25.12
N ALA A 324 30.13 30.88 24.29
CA ALA A 324 30.13 32.33 24.11
C ALA A 324 29.67 33.05 25.38
N LEU A 325 28.64 32.54 26.05
CA LEU A 325 28.18 33.05 27.34
C LEU A 325 29.22 32.86 28.45
N LEU A 326 29.95 31.74 28.48
CA LEU A 326 31.09 31.53 29.39
C LEU A 326 32.20 32.58 29.21
N LYS A 327 32.41 33.10 28.00
CA LYS A 327 33.36 34.20 27.77
C LYS A 327 32.89 35.55 28.31
N VAL A 328 31.58 35.72 28.50
CA VAL A 328 30.95 37.00 28.89
C VAL A 328 30.47 36.97 30.35
N SER A 329 30.14 35.79 30.88
CA SER A 329 29.68 35.53 32.25
C SER A 329 30.84 35.70 33.24
N LEU A 330 30.79 36.79 33.99
CA LEU A 330 31.72 37.22 35.04
C LEU A 330 31.68 36.36 36.32
N THR A 331 32.01 35.08 36.25
CA THR A 331 32.39 34.31 37.46
C THR A 331 33.88 34.04 37.59
N ASP A 332 34.65 34.22 36.50
CA ASP A 332 36.12 34.28 36.54
C ASP A 332 36.57 35.71 36.22
N SER A 333 36.59 36.57 37.24
CA SER A 333 37.65 37.59 37.26
C SER A 333 38.98 36.84 37.23
N ARG A 334 39.91 37.23 36.35
CA ARG A 334 41.28 36.72 36.40
C ARG A 334 41.85 37.00 37.79
N LEU A 335 41.92 35.98 38.65
CA LEU A 335 42.82 36.00 39.80
C LEU A 335 44.24 35.95 39.21
N ASP A 336 45.03 36.96 39.52
CA ASP A 336 46.42 37.11 39.09
C ASP A 336 47.33 36.15 39.90
N ILE A 337 46.99 34.86 39.84
CA ILE A 337 47.67 33.77 40.52
C ILE A 337 48.20 32.82 39.44
N ASP A 338 49.51 32.86 39.23
CA ASP A 338 50.21 31.90 38.38
C ASP A 338 50.27 30.54 39.10
N VAL A 339 49.41 29.61 38.68
CA VAL A 339 49.49 28.21 39.12
C VAL A 339 50.42 27.47 38.17
N PRO A 340 51.58 26.96 38.62
CA PRO A 340 52.50 26.25 37.76
C PRO A 340 51.95 24.84 37.47
N LEU A 341 51.16 24.72 36.40
CA LEU A 341 50.75 23.42 35.89
C LEU A 341 51.96 22.77 35.21
N ALA A 342 52.47 21.71 35.84
CA ALA A 342 53.43 20.82 35.22
C ALA A 342 52.84 20.28 33.91
N ARG A 343 53.60 20.48 32.82
CA ARG A 343 53.20 20.05 31.48
C ARG A 343 53.12 18.52 31.43
N HIS A 344 51.91 18.01 31.23
CA HIS A 344 51.74 16.68 30.64
C HIS A 344 51.24 16.86 29.21
N THR A 345 51.95 16.18 28.31
CA THR A 345 51.81 16.18 26.87
C THR A 345 50.39 15.80 26.47
N ILE A 346 49.76 16.66 25.68
CA ILE A 346 48.42 16.47 25.11
C ILE A 346 48.42 15.17 24.28
N SER A 347 47.51 14.24 24.58
CA SER A 347 47.07 13.21 23.64
C SER A 347 45.54 13.25 23.59
N SER A 348 44.97 13.81 22.52
CA SER A 348 43.53 13.79 22.30
C SER A 348 43.26 13.22 20.92
N VAL A 349 42.44 12.17 20.92
CA VAL A 349 41.91 11.45 19.74
C VAL A 349 40.96 12.34 18.91
N GLY A 350 40.54 13.50 19.43
CA GLY A 350 39.64 14.44 18.76
C GLY A 350 40.28 15.34 17.69
N ALA A 351 41.58 15.20 17.40
CA ALA A 351 42.28 15.99 16.37
C ALA A 351 42.31 15.34 14.98
N LEU A 352 41.76 14.13 14.82
CA LEU A 352 41.66 13.48 13.51
C LEU A 352 40.35 13.88 12.81
N SER A 353 40.35 15.03 12.13
CA SER A 353 39.31 15.33 11.15
C SER A 353 39.61 14.57 9.86
N PHE A 354 38.76 13.63 9.47
CA PHE A 354 38.84 13.02 8.14
C PHE A 354 38.45 14.06 7.08
N ARG A 355 39.44 14.51 6.30
CA ARG A 355 39.20 15.23 5.04
C ARG A 355 39.28 14.23 3.90
N ILE A 356 38.15 13.93 3.27
CA ILE A 356 38.11 13.17 2.02
C ILE A 356 38.50 14.15 0.91
N ASN A 357 39.76 14.10 0.47
CA ASN A 357 40.32 14.99 -0.55
C ASN A 357 40.25 14.39 -1.97
N ASP A 358 39.68 13.20 -2.13
CA ASP A 358 39.64 12.48 -3.40
C ASP A 358 38.23 11.93 -3.67
N LEU A 359 37.62 12.38 -4.76
CA LEU A 359 36.28 11.98 -5.24
C LEU A 359 36.33 10.83 -6.26
N SER A 360 37.48 10.17 -6.41
CA SER A 360 37.61 8.96 -7.22
C SER A 360 36.71 7.84 -6.70
N ALA A 361 36.16 7.03 -7.62
CA ALA A 361 35.48 5.80 -7.23
C ALA A 361 36.42 4.93 -6.35
N PRO A 362 35.92 4.36 -5.23
CA PRO A 362 36.77 3.62 -4.32
C PRO A 362 37.39 2.44 -5.05
N LYS A 363 38.70 2.23 -4.83
CA LYS A 363 39.37 1.04 -5.33
C LYS A 363 38.64 -0.19 -4.78
N PRO A 364 38.45 -1.26 -5.59
CA PRO A 364 37.80 -2.47 -5.12
C PRO A 364 38.50 -2.97 -3.85
N ALA A 365 37.69 -3.32 -2.85
CA ALA A 365 38.20 -3.76 -1.56
C ALA A 365 39.12 -4.97 -1.74
N ALA A 366 40.35 -4.85 -1.25
CA ALA A 366 41.23 -6.00 -1.10
C ALA A 366 40.63 -6.95 -0.05
N ILE A 367 40.84 -8.25 -0.23
CA ILE A 367 40.48 -9.25 0.77
C ILE A 367 41.23 -8.89 2.06
N ALA A 368 40.50 -8.74 3.16
CA ALA A 368 41.11 -8.47 4.45
C ALA A 368 41.89 -9.71 4.90
N GLU A 369 43.21 -9.63 4.91
CA GLU A 369 44.05 -10.62 5.58
C GLU A 369 44.16 -10.21 7.05
N GLY A 370 43.31 -10.79 7.90
CA GLY A 370 43.29 -10.57 9.34
C GLY A 370 42.01 -11.08 10.00
N ASP A 371 42.11 -11.40 11.29
CA ASP A 371 40.97 -11.84 12.10
C ASP A 371 39.99 -10.67 12.27
N VAL A 372 38.77 -10.84 11.79
CA VAL A 372 37.77 -9.77 11.78
C VAL A 372 37.16 -9.65 13.17
N ASP A 373 37.31 -8.49 13.81
CA ASP A 373 36.63 -8.21 15.08
C ASP A 373 35.12 -8.06 14.86
N LEU A 374 34.40 -9.17 15.03
CA LEU A 374 32.95 -9.25 14.86
C LEU A 374 32.17 -8.57 16.00
N SER A 375 32.84 -8.09 17.07
CA SER A 375 32.18 -7.38 18.17
C SER A 375 31.54 -6.07 17.70
N THR A 376 32.07 -5.45 16.64
CA THR A 376 31.54 -4.20 16.07
C THR A 376 30.22 -4.42 15.30
N PHE A 377 29.91 -5.66 14.92
CA PHE A 377 28.66 -6.04 14.26
C PHE A 377 27.51 -6.32 15.23
N ALA A 378 27.72 -6.13 16.55
CA ALA A 378 26.65 -6.23 17.54
C ALA A 378 25.43 -5.34 17.22
N ALA A 379 25.60 -4.24 16.48
CA ALA A 379 24.48 -3.40 16.02
C ALA A 379 23.48 -4.14 15.10
N LEU A 380 23.90 -5.19 14.38
CA LEU A 380 23.02 -6.01 13.54
C LEU A 380 22.06 -6.89 14.36
N THR A 381 22.28 -7.06 15.66
CA THR A 381 21.31 -7.74 16.55
C THR A 381 19.96 -7.02 16.58
N THR A 382 19.91 -5.71 16.31
CA THR A 382 18.65 -4.94 16.23
C THR A 382 17.84 -5.24 14.97
N GLN A 383 18.44 -5.88 13.96
CA GLN A 383 17.77 -6.23 12.70
C GLN A 383 17.20 -7.66 12.72
N VAL A 384 17.41 -8.39 13.81
CA VAL A 384 17.05 -9.80 13.93
C VAL A 384 16.32 -10.04 15.24
N ASP A 385 15.33 -10.93 15.24
CA ASP A 385 14.62 -11.36 16.44
C ASP A 385 15.52 -12.27 17.30
N ALA A 386 16.40 -11.64 18.08
CA ALA A 386 17.32 -12.33 18.97
C ALA A 386 16.60 -13.22 20.02
N PRO A 387 15.47 -12.80 20.64
CA PRO A 387 14.68 -13.68 21.50
C PRO A 387 14.22 -14.96 20.81
N ALA A 388 13.61 -14.86 19.61
CA ALA A 388 13.13 -16.03 18.89
C ALA A 388 14.28 -16.99 18.48
N MET A 389 15.39 -16.45 17.98
CA MET A 389 16.56 -17.28 17.63
C MET A 389 17.19 -17.95 18.86
N SER A 390 17.27 -17.25 19.99
CA SER A 390 17.79 -17.84 21.23
C SER A 390 16.89 -18.97 21.73
N ALA A 391 15.57 -18.82 21.64
CA ALA A 391 14.60 -19.85 21.99
C ALA A 391 14.72 -21.08 21.06
N MET A 392 14.89 -20.85 19.75
CA MET A 392 15.11 -21.90 18.74
C MET A 392 16.38 -22.72 19.06
N VAL A 393 17.51 -22.05 19.26
CA VAL A 393 18.78 -22.73 19.59
C VAL A 393 18.67 -23.45 20.94
N ASN A 394 18.11 -22.81 21.97
CA ASN A 394 17.93 -23.42 23.29
C ASN A 394 16.95 -24.61 23.29
N ALA A 395 15.98 -24.65 22.37
CA ALA A 395 15.11 -25.80 22.17
C ALA A 395 15.87 -26.97 21.54
N ALA A 396 16.62 -26.71 20.46
CA ALA A 396 17.43 -27.73 19.78
C ALA A 396 18.55 -28.30 20.67
N LEU A 397 19.15 -27.47 21.53
CA LEU A 397 20.19 -27.87 22.48
C LEU A 397 19.72 -28.87 23.55
N ARG A 398 18.40 -29.03 23.76
CA ARG A 398 17.87 -30.02 24.72
C ARG A 398 18.10 -31.45 24.26
N ASP A 399 18.12 -31.66 22.94
CA ASP A 399 18.18 -33.00 22.35
C ASP A 399 19.62 -33.38 21.97
N ALA A 400 20.42 -32.44 21.42
CA ALA A 400 21.82 -32.66 21.07
C ALA A 400 22.60 -31.33 20.93
N PRO A 401 23.94 -31.35 20.98
CA PRO A 401 24.77 -30.21 20.57
C PRO A 401 24.46 -29.81 19.12
N LEU A 402 24.35 -28.51 18.86
CA LEU A 402 23.93 -27.96 17.57
C LEU A 402 25.11 -27.29 16.86
N SER A 403 25.35 -27.60 15.59
CA SER A 403 26.39 -26.91 14.80
C SER A 403 25.90 -25.55 14.29
N LEU A 404 26.82 -24.61 14.03
CA LEU A 404 26.47 -23.31 13.45
C LEU A 404 25.73 -23.43 12.10
N PRO A 405 26.16 -24.28 11.14
CA PRO A 405 25.41 -24.52 9.90
C PRO A 405 24.00 -25.06 10.14
N ASP A 406 23.84 -26.00 11.07
CA ASP A 406 22.53 -26.59 11.38
C ASP A 406 21.60 -25.52 11.98
N ALA A 407 22.10 -24.67 12.88
CA ALA A 407 21.35 -23.55 13.44
C ALA A 407 20.87 -22.56 12.38
N VAL A 408 21.67 -22.31 11.33
CA VAL A 408 21.26 -21.44 10.21
C VAL A 408 20.22 -22.14 9.33
N SER A 409 20.33 -23.46 9.13
CA SER A 409 19.38 -24.24 8.34
C SER A 409 17.98 -24.33 8.97
N MET A 410 17.86 -24.10 10.28
CA MET A 410 16.59 -24.04 10.99
C MET A 410 15.80 -22.75 10.71
N LEU A 411 16.42 -21.74 10.08
CA LEU A 411 15.76 -20.51 9.69
C LEU A 411 15.18 -20.64 8.27
N ASP A 412 13.91 -20.28 8.09
CA ASP A 412 13.24 -20.36 6.77
C ASP A 412 13.89 -19.43 5.73
N THR A 413 14.34 -18.24 6.16
CA THR A 413 14.99 -17.24 5.28
C THR A 413 16.19 -16.61 5.99
N PRO A 414 17.35 -17.28 6.03
CA PRO A 414 18.53 -16.76 6.73
C PRO A 414 19.10 -15.57 5.96
N TYR A 415 19.16 -14.40 6.58
CA TYR A 415 19.91 -13.23 6.08
C TYR A 415 21.28 -13.13 6.74
N LEU A 416 22.20 -12.34 6.17
CA LEU A 416 23.55 -12.13 6.71
C LEU A 416 23.56 -11.77 8.21
N GLY A 417 22.61 -10.94 8.65
CA GLY A 417 22.47 -10.59 10.07
C GLY A 417 22.23 -11.80 10.98
N HIS A 418 21.40 -12.76 10.55
CA HIS A 418 21.14 -13.98 11.30
C HIS A 418 22.41 -14.82 11.46
N VAL A 419 23.18 -14.97 10.37
CA VAL A 419 24.42 -15.74 10.37
C VAL A 419 25.46 -15.10 11.29
N ILE A 420 25.63 -13.78 11.23
CA ILE A 420 26.60 -13.05 12.09
C ILE A 420 26.21 -13.17 13.57
N VAL A 421 24.92 -13.05 13.91
CA VAL A 421 24.46 -13.15 15.30
C VAL A 421 24.69 -14.55 15.85
N LEU A 422 24.28 -15.59 15.11
CA LEU A 422 24.51 -16.98 15.49
C LEU A 422 26.01 -17.29 15.62
N TRP A 423 26.82 -16.80 14.68
CA TRP A 423 28.28 -16.95 14.74
C TRP A 423 28.86 -16.28 15.99
N SER A 424 28.42 -15.06 16.31
CA SER A 424 28.89 -14.35 17.52
C SER A 424 28.54 -15.08 18.82
N TRP A 425 27.40 -15.77 18.87
CA TRP A 425 27.01 -16.59 20.01
C TRP A 425 27.80 -17.90 20.08
N ALA A 426 28.02 -18.55 18.94
CA ALA A 426 28.82 -19.76 18.86
C ALA A 426 30.28 -19.52 19.29
N LEU A 427 30.85 -18.35 19.00
CA LEU A 427 32.19 -17.95 19.47
C LEU A 427 32.30 -17.78 20.98
N LYS A 428 31.19 -17.51 21.67
CA LYS A 428 31.15 -17.36 23.14
C LYS A 428 30.97 -18.69 23.87
N GLN A 429 30.75 -19.78 23.15
CA GLN A 429 30.56 -21.11 23.74
C GLN A 429 31.93 -21.69 24.17
N PRO A 430 31.98 -22.43 25.30
CA PRO A 430 33.19 -23.12 25.70
C PRO A 430 33.54 -24.18 24.64
N ALA A 431 34.71 -24.02 24.00
CA ALA A 431 35.12 -24.87 22.89
C ALA A 431 35.13 -26.36 23.28
N ALA A 432 34.24 -27.15 22.69
CA ALA A 432 34.30 -28.61 22.74
C ALA A 432 35.43 -29.10 21.81
N GLY A 433 36.68 -28.99 22.27
CA GLY A 433 37.84 -29.60 21.60
C GLY A 433 39.14 -28.81 21.78
N GLY A 434 40.05 -29.33 22.63
CA GLY A 434 41.33 -28.74 23.02
C GLY A 434 42.21 -28.17 21.90
N GLY A 435 42.27 -26.83 21.84
CA GLY A 435 43.29 -26.07 21.15
C GLY A 435 43.83 -25.01 22.10
N ASN A 436 45.14 -25.04 22.36
CA ASN A 436 45.89 -24.09 23.18
C ASN A 436 45.54 -22.63 22.80
N PRO A 437 45.19 -21.73 23.74
CA PRO A 437 44.78 -20.35 23.44
C PRO A 437 45.90 -19.47 22.83
N ASP A 438 47.12 -20.00 22.68
CA ASP A 438 48.29 -19.28 22.15
C ASP A 438 48.64 -19.62 20.70
N THR A 439 47.83 -20.44 20.02
CA THR A 439 47.99 -20.74 18.59
C THR A 439 46.62 -20.80 17.92
N GLY A 440 46.21 -19.72 17.24
CA GLY A 440 44.94 -19.57 16.52
C GLY A 440 44.75 -20.52 15.33
N LYS A 441 44.77 -21.82 15.58
CA LYS A 441 44.39 -22.88 14.64
C LYS A 441 43.43 -23.82 15.36
N THR A 442 42.14 -23.60 15.14
CA THR A 442 41.13 -24.65 15.26
C THR A 442 41.26 -25.54 14.02
N ASP A 443 41.74 -26.77 14.19
CA ASP A 443 41.86 -27.82 13.16
C ASP A 443 40.48 -28.38 12.74
N THR A 444 39.49 -27.52 12.55
CA THR A 444 38.13 -27.90 12.13
C THR A 444 37.88 -27.37 10.73
N GLU A 445 37.50 -28.26 9.80
CA GLU A 445 37.23 -27.87 8.40
C GLU A 445 36.18 -26.75 8.34
N PRO A 446 36.41 -25.68 7.54
CA PRO A 446 35.45 -24.61 7.38
C PRO A 446 34.15 -25.14 6.74
N ALA A 447 33.02 -24.78 7.33
CA ALA A 447 31.70 -25.14 6.83
C ALA A 447 31.11 -24.02 5.98
N ARG A 448 30.30 -24.37 4.98
CA ARG A 448 29.64 -23.38 4.11
C ARG A 448 28.21 -23.15 4.55
N VAL A 449 27.83 -21.87 4.65
CA VAL A 449 26.48 -21.44 5.03
C VAL A 449 25.89 -20.57 3.93
N ARG A 450 24.62 -20.81 3.61
CA ARG A 450 23.84 -20.04 2.64
C ARG A 450 22.98 -18.99 3.34
N PHE A 451 22.91 -17.80 2.75
CA PHE A 451 22.04 -16.72 3.22
C PHE A 451 21.52 -15.86 2.06
N HIS A 452 20.36 -15.26 2.26
CA HIS A 452 19.73 -14.33 1.35
C HIS A 452 20.36 -12.93 1.52
N SER A 453 20.85 -12.37 0.42
CA SER A 453 21.29 -10.97 0.38
C SER A 453 20.10 -10.03 0.21
N LEU A 454 20.22 -8.80 0.69
CA LEU A 454 19.19 -7.75 0.49
C LEU A 454 18.93 -7.45 -0.99
N ASP A 455 19.86 -7.80 -1.88
CA ASP A 455 19.72 -7.71 -3.33
C ASP A 455 18.85 -8.84 -3.93
N GLY A 456 18.25 -9.71 -3.10
CA GLY A 456 17.38 -10.80 -3.51
C GLY A 456 18.10 -12.02 -4.10
N ARG A 457 19.42 -12.13 -3.91
CA ARG A 457 20.24 -13.27 -4.36
C ARG A 457 20.78 -14.05 -3.18
N ASP A 458 20.77 -15.37 -3.29
CA ASP A 458 21.43 -16.25 -2.34
C ASP A 458 22.95 -16.15 -2.50
N ARG A 459 23.64 -16.04 -1.37
CA ARG A 459 25.11 -16.03 -1.29
C ARG A 459 25.58 -17.11 -0.33
N GLU A 460 26.78 -17.59 -0.57
CA GLU A 460 27.47 -18.56 0.29
C GLU A 460 28.63 -17.88 1.03
N MET A 461 28.86 -18.25 2.28
CA MET A 461 30.04 -17.85 3.06
C MET A 461 30.65 -19.04 3.78
N GLU A 462 31.97 -19.03 3.91
CA GLU A 462 32.71 -20.00 4.71
C GLU A 462 32.78 -19.49 6.16
N VAL A 463 32.34 -20.34 7.09
CA VAL A 463 32.37 -20.10 8.54
C VAL A 463 33.19 -21.18 9.23
N PRO A 464 33.89 -20.88 10.32
CA PRO A 464 34.52 -21.91 11.14
C PRO A 464 33.46 -22.84 11.71
N HIS A 465 33.81 -24.13 11.83
CA HIS A 465 32.89 -25.13 12.38
C HIS A 465 32.79 -24.98 13.89
N LEU A 466 31.83 -24.18 14.33
CA LEU A 466 31.52 -23.88 15.73
C LEU A 466 30.30 -24.66 16.20
N MET A 467 30.29 -24.99 17.49
CA MET A 467 29.22 -25.76 18.13
C MET A 467 28.58 -24.96 19.26
N PHE A 468 27.27 -25.11 19.41
CA PHE A 468 26.53 -24.71 20.59
C PHE A 468 26.45 -25.91 21.54
N THR A 469 26.89 -25.72 22.79
CA THR A 469 26.90 -26.76 23.83
C THR A 469 26.15 -26.36 25.08
N GLU A 470 26.02 -25.05 25.34
CA GLU A 470 25.34 -24.48 26.48
C GLU A 470 24.21 -23.54 26.05
N PRO A 471 23.15 -23.40 26.87
CA PRO A 471 22.05 -22.48 26.58
C PRO A 471 22.54 -21.04 26.43
N ILE A 472 22.01 -20.34 25.44
CA ILE A 472 22.27 -18.92 25.23
C ILE A 472 21.45 -18.13 26.25
N ALA A 473 22.12 -17.45 27.18
CA ALA A 473 21.48 -16.56 28.14
C ALA A 473 20.77 -15.42 27.40
N GLY A 474 19.45 -15.34 27.55
CA GLY A 474 18.59 -14.42 26.80
C GLY A 474 19.00 -12.96 26.95
N VAL A 475 19.11 -12.25 25.82
CA VAL A 475 19.01 -10.79 25.79
C VAL A 475 17.60 -10.49 26.27
N ALA A 476 17.47 -9.90 27.46
CA ALA A 476 16.17 -9.64 28.09
C ALA A 476 15.22 -8.91 27.14
N SER A 477 13.96 -9.38 27.10
CA SER A 477 12.86 -8.86 26.29
C SER A 477 12.63 -7.36 26.44
#